data_AF-A0A968FYU2-F1
#
_entry.id   AF-A0A968FYU2-F1
#
_cell.length_a   1.000
_cell.length_b   1.000
_cell.length_c   1.000
_cell.angle_alpha   90.00
_cell.angle_beta   90.00
_cell.angle_gamma   90.00
#
_symmetry.space_group_name_H-M   'P 1'
#
loop_
_entity.id
_entity.type
_entity.pdbx_description
1 polymer ?
#
loop_
_entity_poly.entity_id
_entity_poly.type
_entity_poly.pdbx_seq_one_letter_code
_entity_poly.pdbx_strand_id
1 'polypeptide(L)' 'SGMTVFLTTHILALAEDVGDRIGIILHGNLCALGSLSELLDRHGMQNLEDLFLALTAGENSSLKE' A
#
# COMPACT_ATOMS: atom_id res chain seq x y z
N SER A 1 21.79 18.88 -4.81
CA SER A 1 20.43 18.99 -5.37
C SER A 1 19.70 17.69 -5.08
N GLY A 2 18.50 17.75 -4.49
CA GLY A 2 17.65 16.58 -4.26
C GLY A 2 16.48 16.60 -5.25
N MET A 3 16.07 15.44 -5.75
CA MET A 3 14.86 15.25 -6.55
C MET A 3 13.87 14.46 -5.70
N THR A 4 12.60 14.88 -5.69
CA THR A 4 11.51 14.12 -5.08
C THR A 4 10.58 13.63 -6.18
N VAL A 5 10.29 12.34 -6.17
CA VAL A 5 9.40 11.70 -7.15
C VAL A 5 8.16 11.21 -6.43
N PHE A 6 7.00 11.49 -7.01
CA PHE A 6 5.73 10.88 -6.62
C PHE A 6 5.34 9.88 -7.70
N LEU A 7 5.30 8.59 -7.34
CA LEU A 7 4.95 7.51 -8.24
C LEU A 7 3.62 6.89 -7.80
N THR A 8 2.73 6.65 -8.75
CA THR A 8 1.54 5.82 -8.55
C THR A 8 1.69 4.56 -9.39
N THR A 9 1.36 3.41 -8.79
CA THR A 9 1.38 2.12 -9.46
C THR A 9 0.38 1.19 -8.80
N HIS A 10 -0.13 0.23 -9.57
CA HIS A 10 -0.88 -0.91 -9.05
C HIS A 10 0.00 -2.16 -8.87
N ILE A 11 1.26 -2.08 -9.27
CA ILE A 11 2.24 -3.16 -9.13
C ILE A 11 2.95 -2.99 -7.79
N LEU A 12 2.54 -3.77 -6.79
CA LEU A 12 3.03 -3.67 -5.42
C LEU A 12 4.54 -3.90 -5.32
N ALA A 13 5.07 -4.91 -6.03
CA ALA A 13 6.51 -5.20 -6.04
C ALA A 13 7.35 -4.01 -6.53
N LEU A 14 6.84 -3.22 -7.48
CA LEU A 14 7.53 -2.01 -7.92
C LEU A 14 7.51 -0.94 -6.83
N ALA A 15 6.38 -0.74 -6.16
CA ALA A 15 6.26 0.23 -5.07
C ALA A 15 7.17 -0.12 -3.89
N GLU A 16 7.36 -1.41 -3.58
CA GLU A 16 8.32 -1.88 -2.58
C GLU A 16 9.77 -1.64 -3.01
N ASP A 17 10.11 -1.87 -4.28
CA ASP A 17 11.48 -1.79 -4.78
C ASP A 17 12.02 -0.35 -4.86
N VAL A 18 11.19 0.60 -5.30
CA VAL A 18 11.63 1.98 -5.54
C VAL A 18 11.12 3.00 -4.50
N GLY A 19 10.17 2.61 -3.66
CA GLY A 19 9.47 3.53 -2.76
C GLY A 19 10.17 3.69 -1.42
N ASP A 20 10.66 4.90 -1.12
CA ASP A 20 11.09 5.25 0.25
C ASP A 20 9.91 5.24 1.24
N ARG A 21 8.73 5.59 0.73
CA ARG A 21 7.46 5.65 1.47
C ARG A 21 6.34 5.13 0.60
N ILE A 22 5.43 4.38 1.19
CA ILE A 22 4.31 3.75 0.51
C ILE A 22 3.01 4.31 1.05
N GLY A 23 2.13 4.71 0.14
CA GLY A 23 0.77 5.14 0.44
C GLY A 23 -0.24 4.17 -0.18
N ILE A 24 -1.21 3.72 0.60
CA ILE A 24 -2.33 2.88 0.11
C ILE A 24 -3.57 3.75 0.05
N ILE A 25 -4.13 3.90 -1.15
CA ILE A 25 -5.33 4.70 -1.40
C ILE A 25 -6.48 3.75 -1.78
N LEU A 26 -7.61 3.90 -1.09
CA LEU A 26 -8.84 3.15 -1.32
C LEU A 26 -10.03 4.11 -1.40
N HIS A 27 -10.82 4.05 -2.48
CA HIS A 27 -11.96 4.95 -2.71
C HIS A 27 -11.65 6.45 -2.49
N GLY A 28 -10.47 6.90 -2.91
CA GLY A 28 -10.03 8.30 -2.74
C GLY A 28 -9.59 8.67 -1.32
N ASN A 29 -9.51 7.70 -0.40
CA ASN A 29 -9.00 7.90 0.96
C ASN A 29 -7.62 7.28 1.11
N LEU A 30 -6.69 8.00 1.74
CA LEU A 30 -5.37 7.49 2.09
C LEU A 30 -5.48 6.65 3.37
N CYS A 31 -5.53 5.33 3.21
CA CYS A 31 -5.73 4.39 4.30
C CYS A 31 -4.45 4.11 5.09
N ALA A 32 -3.30 4.18 4.43
CA ALA A 32 -1.99 3.97 5.03
C ALA A 32 -0.94 4.85 4.36
N LEU A 33 0.03 5.33 5.15
CA LEU A 33 1.20 6.06 4.65
C LEU A 33 2.36 5.90 5.64
N GLY A 34 3.51 5.45 5.17
CA GLY A 34 4.70 5.24 6.01
C GLY A 34 5.84 4.60 5.23
N SER A 35 6.95 4.28 5.89
CA SER A 35 7.90 3.33 5.32
C SER A 35 7.28 1.92 5.29
N LEU A 36 7.82 1.02 4.47
CA LEU A 36 7.32 -0.35 4.41
C LEU A 36 7.39 -1.03 5.80
N SER A 37 8.51 -0.91 6.51
CA SER A 37 8.66 -1.51 7.84
C SER A 37 7.64 -0.98 8.86
N GLU A 38 7.41 0.33 8.89
CA GLU A 38 6.42 0.94 9.80
C GLU A 38 5.01 0.43 9.54
N LEU A 39 4.68 0.24 8.26
CA LEU A 39 3.37 -0.26 7.85
C LEU A 39 3.21 -1.74 8.20
N LEU A 40 4.22 -2.56 7.92
CA LEU A 40 4.19 -3.99 8.26
C LEU A 40 4.09 -4.22 9.77
N ASP A 41 4.90 -3.51 10.57
CA ASP A 41 4.88 -3.62 12.04
C ASP A 41 3.54 -3.18 12.63
N ARG A 42 2.97 -2.07 12.13
CA ARG A 42 1.70 -1.55 12.62
C ARG A 42 0.52 -2.50 12.37
N HIS A 43 0.58 -3.25 11.27
CA HIS A 43 -0.51 -4.12 10.83
C HIS A 43 -0.23 -5.61 11.09
N GLY A 44 0.97 -5.98 11.56
CA GLY A 44 1.35 -7.37 11.80
C GLY A 44 1.45 -8.21 10.53
N MET A 45 1.90 -7.61 9.43
CA MET A 45 1.94 -8.22 8.09
C MET A 45 3.37 -8.58 7.68
N GLN A 46 3.53 -9.50 6.73
CA GLN A 46 4.85 -9.98 6.29
C GLN A 46 5.39 -9.25 5.05
N ASN A 47 4.50 -8.76 4.18
CA ASN A 47 4.85 -8.07 2.94
C ASN A 47 3.74 -7.08 2.56
N LEU A 48 4.00 -6.20 1.57
CA LEU A 48 3.03 -5.19 1.15
C LEU A 48 1.78 -5.79 0.53
N GLU A 49 1.87 -6.96 -0.10
CA GLU A 49 0.72 -7.64 -0.69
C GLU A 49 -0.29 -8.06 0.37
N ASP A 50 0.16 -8.73 1.44
CA ASP A 50 -0.67 -9.10 2.58
C ASP A 50 -1.32 -7.87 3.22
N LEU A 51 -0.54 -6.78 3.39
CA LEU A 51 -1.05 -5.53 3.91
C LEU A 51 -2.12 -4.91 2.99
N PHE A 52 -1.86 -4.88 1.69
CA PHE A 52 -2.80 -4.34 0.70
C PHE A 52 -4.09 -5.15 0.72
N LEU A 53 -4.01 -6.49 0.71
CA LEU A 53 -5.18 -7.36 0.80
C LEU A 53 -5.93 -7.15 2.10
N ALA A 54 -5.24 -7.04 3.24
CA ALA A 54 -5.88 -6.80 4.54
C ALA A 54 -6.65 -5.48 4.58
N LEU A 55 -6.11 -4.41 3.96
CA LEU A 55 -6.74 -3.09 3.91
C LEU A 55 -7.85 -2.99 2.86
N THR A 56 -7.82 -3.83 1.82
CA THR A 56 -8.78 -3.81 0.71
C THR A 56 -9.78 -4.96 0.73
N ALA A 57 -9.68 -5.91 1.67
CA ALA A 57 -10.53 -7.09 1.76
C ALA A 57 -12.04 -6.78 1.78
N GLY A 58 -12.44 -5.62 2.29
CA GLY A 58 -13.84 -5.16 2.27
C GLY A 58 -14.41 -4.84 0.88
N GLU A 59 -13.55 -4.54 -0.11
CA GLU A 59 -13.98 -4.28 -1.49
C GLU A 59 -14.33 -5.57 -2.24
N ASN A 60 -13.56 -6.64 -2.04
CA ASN A 60 -13.77 -7.92 -2.72
C ASN A 60 -15.04 -8.67 -2.25
N SER A 61 -15.63 -8.27 -1.13
CA SER A 61 -16.95 -8.76 -0.69
C SER A 61 -18.14 -8.22 -1.50
N SER A 62 -17.92 -7.24 -2.40
CA SER A 62 -18.97 -6.60 -3.20
C SER A 62 -19.19 -7.26 -4.57
N LEU A 63 -18.36 -8.24 -4.96
CA LEU A 63 -18.49 -9.01 -6.20
C LEU A 63 -19.07 -10.39 -5.87
N LYS A 64 -20.31 -10.41 -5.37
CA LYS A 64 -21.21 -11.56 -5.44
C LYS A 64 -22.56 -11.09 -5.98
N GLU A 65 -22.62 -10.81 -7.28
CA GLU A 65 -23.84 -10.86 -8.08
C GLU A 65 -23.52 -11.48 -9.45
#